data_AF-A0A1E7H3J0-F1
#
_entry.id   AF-A0A1E7H3J0-F1
#
_cell.length_a   1.000
_cell.length_b   1.000
_cell.length_c   1.000
_cell.angle_alpha   90.00
_cell.angle_beta   90.00
_cell.angle_gamma   90.00
#
_symmetry.space_group_name_H-M   'P 1'
#
loop_
_entity.id
_entity.type
_entity.pdbx_description
1 polymer ?
#
loop_
_entity_poly.entity_id
_entity_poly.type
_entity_poly.pdbx_seq_one_letter_code
_entity_poly.pdbx_strand_id
1 'polypeptide(L)'
;MVLAPPYPPFPHEIFVRWFNYRQQRFYEATVPLKEDALQIYRDLPKPRFGRRLIVTGVLPDGQAVVWAASDHAPKFGPWVEVGRVQGRRAEGDPDQYRNTTAEMRERGEI
;
A
#
# COMPACT_ATOMS: atom_id res chain seq x y z
N MET A 1 13.50 14.58 30.93
CA MET A 1 13.84 13.72 29.77
C MET A 1 12.56 12.96 29.42
N VAL A 2 11.89 13.32 28.32
CA VAL A 2 10.64 12.65 27.90
C VAL A 2 11.04 11.46 27.05
N LEU A 3 10.74 10.25 27.51
CA LEU A 3 10.89 9.03 26.72
C LEU A 3 9.93 9.12 25.52
N ALA A 4 10.46 8.98 24.31
CA ALA A 4 9.64 8.85 23.12
C ALA A 4 8.65 7.68 23.32
N PRO A 5 7.40 7.80 22.84
CA PRO A 5 6.43 6.71 22.97
C PRO A 5 6.99 5.43 22.34
N PRO A 6 6.64 4.24 22.87
CA PRO A 6 7.17 2.95 22.43
C PRO A 6 6.79 2.58 20.98
N TYR A 7 5.96 3.40 20.32
CA TYR A 7 5.54 3.24 18.94
C TYR A 7 5.58 4.58 18.21
N PRO A 8 5.96 4.59 16.91
CA PRO A 8 5.83 5.78 16.09
C PRO A 8 4.37 6.25 16.05
N PRO A 9 4.12 7.57 15.89
CA PRO A 9 2.78 8.10 15.75
C PRO A 9 2.07 7.44 14.56
N PHE A 10 0.75 7.28 14.67
CA PHE A 10 -0.05 6.82 13.54
C PHE A 10 0.07 7.82 12.39
N PRO A 11 0.35 7.37 11.16
CA PRO A 11 0.59 8.28 10.04
C PRO A 11 -0.69 9.05 9.68
N HIS A 12 -0.52 10.27 9.17
CA HIS A 12 -1.62 11.03 8.54
C HIS A 12 -1.69 10.78 7.04
N GLU A 13 -0.60 10.32 6.44
CA GLU A 13 -0.49 10.02 5.02
C GLU A 13 0.53 8.90 4.76
N ILE A 14 0.41 8.26 3.60
CA ILE A 14 1.33 7.22 3.14
C ILE A 14 1.81 7.53 1.74
N PHE A 15 3.13 7.65 1.57
CA PHE A 15 3.74 7.72 0.25
C PHE A 15 3.91 6.32 -0.34
N VAL A 16 3.51 6.14 -1.60
CA VAL A 16 3.69 4.90 -2.35
C VAL A 16 4.15 5.21 -3.76
N ARG A 17 5.10 4.43 -4.25
CA ARG A 17 5.63 4.49 -5.61
C ARG A 17 5.69 3.09 -6.17
N TRP A 18 5.22 2.92 -7.40
CA TRP A 18 5.13 1.61 -8.05
C TRP A 18 5.41 1.68 -9.54
N PHE A 19 5.76 0.54 -10.12
CA PHE A 19 5.88 0.36 -11.56
C PHE A 19 4.62 -0.33 -12.09
N ASN A 20 4.02 0.25 -13.13
CA ASN A 20 2.91 -0.39 -13.83
C ASN A 20 3.48 -1.18 -15.02
N TYR A 21 3.53 -2.51 -14.90
CA TYR A 21 4.04 -3.40 -15.95
C TYR A 21 3.22 -3.34 -17.25
N ARG A 22 1.91 -3.12 -17.18
CA ARG A 22 1.07 -3.01 -18.38
C ARG A 22 1.40 -1.74 -19.18
N GLN A 23 1.67 -0.64 -18.48
CA GLN A 23 1.94 0.68 -19.07
C GLN A 23 3.43 1.02 -19.18
N GLN A 24 4.30 0.13 -18.68
CA GLN A 24 5.76 0.24 -18.63
C GLN A 24 6.23 1.61 -18.13
N ARG A 25 5.68 2.06 -16.98
CA ARG A 25 5.99 3.38 -16.40
C ARG A 25 5.79 3.43 -14.90
N PHE A 26 6.46 4.38 -14.24
CA PHE A 26 6.33 4.63 -12.83
C PHE A 26 5.14 5.53 -12.50
N TYR A 27 4.55 5.26 -11.34
CA TYR A 27 3.53 6.05 -10.70
C TYR A 27 3.90 6.28 -9.24
N GLU A 28 3.43 7.39 -8.68
CA GLU A 28 3.55 7.69 -7.27
C GLU A 28 2.30 8.39 -6.74
N ALA A 29 2.09 8.29 -5.43
CA ALA A 29 1.02 8.96 -4.73
C ALA A 29 1.38 9.19 -3.26
N THR A 30 0.85 10.28 -2.71
CA THR A 30 0.72 10.48 -1.26
C THR A 30 -0.74 10.29 -0.91
N VAL A 31 -1.05 9.21 -0.19
CA VAL A 31 -2.42 8.86 0.19
C VAL A 31 -2.74 9.49 1.55
N PRO A 32 -3.60 10.52 1.63
CA PRO A 32 -4.07 11.02 2.90
C PRO A 32 -4.94 9.96 3.57
N LEU A 33 -4.74 9.75 4.86
CA LEU A 33 -5.62 8.89 5.65
C LEU A 33 -6.84 9.70 6.11
N LYS A 34 -7.99 9.04 6.19
CA LYS A 34 -9.21 9.61 6.78
C LYS A 34 -8.95 10.05 8.22
N GLU A 35 -9.66 11.07 8.68
CA GLU A 35 -9.52 11.60 10.05
C GLU A 35 -9.79 10.52 11.12
N ASP A 36 -10.69 9.58 10.83
CA ASP A 36 -11.07 8.47 11.70
C ASP A 36 -10.17 7.22 11.56
N ALA A 37 -9.14 7.24 10.69
CA ALA A 37 -8.30 6.08 10.40
C ALA A 37 -7.61 5.50 11.64
N LEU A 38 -7.17 6.36 12.57
CA LEU A 38 -6.59 5.94 13.85
C LEU A 38 -7.63 5.23 14.72
N GLN A 39 -8.86 5.72 14.74
CA GLN A 39 -9.94 5.12 15.52
C GLN A 39 -10.33 3.77 14.93
N ILE A 40 -10.52 3.71 13.61
CA ILE A 40 -10.73 2.45 12.87
C ILE A 40 -9.63 1.44 13.21
N TYR A 41 -8.35 1.84 13.12
CA TYR A 41 -7.22 0.97 13.46
C TYR A 41 -7.27 0.48 14.91
N ARG A 42 -7.66 1.34 15.85
CA ARG A 42 -7.79 0.99 17.28
C ARG A 42 -8.96 0.06 17.57
N ASP A 43 -10.03 0.14 16.78
CA ASP A 43 -11.26 -0.65 16.95
C ASP A 43 -11.19 -2.00 16.23
N LEU A 44 -10.15 -2.23 15.41
CA LEU A 44 -9.91 -3.52 14.80
C LEU A 44 -9.83 -4.63 15.86
N PRO A 45 -10.41 -5.82 15.57
CA PRO A 45 -10.39 -6.97 16.46
C PRO A 45 -8.99 -7.24 17.01
N LYS A 46 -8.91 -7.61 18.29
CA LYS A 46 -7.63 -7.87 18.95
C LYS A 46 -6.89 -8.98 18.18
N PRO A 47 -5.69 -8.71 17.65
CA PRO A 47 -4.94 -9.68 16.87
C PRO A 47 -4.53 -10.88 17.73
N ARG A 48 -4.58 -12.09 17.16
CA ARG A 48 -4.17 -13.32 17.87
C ARG A 48 -2.64 -13.38 18.03
N PHE A 49 -1.90 -12.77 17.11
CA PHE A 49 -0.43 -12.70 17.11
C PHE A 49 0.10 -11.28 17.32
N GLY A 50 -0.78 -10.39 17.81
CA GLY A 50 -0.38 -9.10 18.37
C GLY A 50 -0.23 -7.94 17.39
N ARG A 51 -0.61 -8.07 16.11
CA ARG A 51 -0.44 -6.95 15.16
C ARG A 51 -1.71 -6.61 14.38
N ARG A 52 -2.09 -5.34 14.47
CA ARG A 52 -2.92 -4.68 13.45
C ARG A 52 -1.99 -4.19 12.35
N LEU A 53 -2.50 -4.09 11.14
CA LEU A 53 -1.74 -3.80 9.94
C LEU A 53 -2.33 -2.58 9.24
N ILE A 54 -1.44 -1.79 8.64
CA ILE A 54 -1.77 -0.86 7.58
C ILE A 54 -1.24 -1.47 6.29
N VAL A 55 -2.14 -1.68 5.33
CA VAL A 55 -1.84 -2.37 4.07
C VAL A 55 -2.06 -1.40 2.94
N THR A 56 -1.08 -1.27 2.05
CA THR A 56 -1.19 -0.46 0.83
C THR A 56 -1.30 -1.38 -0.37
N GLY A 57 -2.23 -1.09 -1.28
CA GLY A 57 -2.34 -1.77 -2.56
C GLY A 57 -2.47 -0.80 -3.71
N VAL A 58 -2.17 -1.31 -4.89
CA VAL A 58 -2.28 -0.59 -6.16
C VAL A 58 -3.29 -1.32 -7.03
N LEU A 59 -4.30 -0.60 -7.49
CA LEU A 59 -5.35 -1.13 -8.34
C LEU A 59 -4.97 -1.03 -9.83
N PRO A 60 -5.58 -1.86 -10.71
CA PRO A 60 -5.26 -1.88 -12.14
C PRO A 60 -5.49 -0.54 -12.88
N ASP A 61 -6.38 0.30 -12.36
CA ASP A 61 -6.68 1.65 -12.85
C ASP A 61 -5.65 2.72 -12.40
N GLY A 62 -4.64 2.31 -11.62
CA GLY A 62 -3.59 3.18 -11.13
C GLY A 62 -3.95 3.92 -9.83
N GLN A 63 -4.99 3.50 -9.11
CA GLN A 63 -5.26 4.00 -7.78
C GLN A 63 -4.37 3.34 -6.73
N ALA A 64 -3.89 4.13 -5.78
CA ALA A 64 -3.32 3.64 -4.53
C ALA A 64 -4.40 3.63 -3.45
N VAL A 65 -4.50 2.54 -2.69
CA VAL A 65 -5.49 2.36 -1.63
C VAL A 65 -4.79 1.89 -0.35
N VAL A 66 -5.24 2.39 0.79
CA VAL A 66 -4.75 2.02 2.11
C VAL A 66 -5.89 1.40 2.92
N TRP A 67 -5.63 0.24 3.51
CA TRP A 67 -6.55 -0.45 4.42
C TRP A 67 -5.94 -0.62 5.81
N ALA A 68 -6.82 -0.63 6.81
CA ALA A 68 -6.52 -1.12 8.15
C ALA A 68 -7.07 -2.55 8.29
N ALA A 69 -6.26 -3.48 8.84
CA ALA A 69 -6.63 -4.89 9.00
C ALA A 69 -6.06 -5.51 10.30
N SER A 70 -6.68 -6.59 10.79
CA SER A 70 -6.19 -7.40 11.92
C SER A 70 -5.63 -8.75 11.45
N ASP A 71 -4.59 -9.26 12.13
CA ASP A 71 -3.74 -10.35 11.63
C ASP A 71 -4.37 -11.75 11.55
N HIS A 72 -5.60 -12.02 11.99
CA HIS A 72 -6.22 -13.35 11.81
C HIS A 72 -7.74 -13.37 11.54
N ALA A 73 -8.10 -13.64 10.28
CA ALA A 73 -8.83 -14.84 9.84
C ALA A 73 -8.57 -15.03 8.32
N PRO A 74 -8.64 -16.28 7.79
CA PRO A 74 -7.56 -16.98 7.08
C PRO A 74 -7.10 -16.36 5.74
N LYS A 75 -7.78 -15.34 5.24
CA LYS A 75 -7.55 -14.63 3.98
C LYS A 75 -8.17 -13.24 4.05
N PHE A 76 -7.60 -12.33 4.83
CA PHE A 76 -8.12 -10.97 5.04
C PHE A 76 -9.25 -10.92 6.11
N GLY A 77 -8.94 -10.42 7.31
CA GLY A 77 -9.98 -9.96 8.27
C GLY A 77 -10.80 -8.79 7.69
N PRO A 78 -11.60 -8.06 8.47
CA PRO A 78 -12.23 -6.85 7.93
C PRO A 78 -11.12 -5.87 7.49
N TRP A 79 -11.01 -5.65 6.18
CA TRP A 79 -10.17 -4.62 5.60
C TRP A 79 -11.02 -3.37 5.49
N VAL A 80 -10.67 -2.37 6.28
CA VAL A 80 -11.38 -1.09 6.25
C VAL A 80 -10.54 -0.12 5.45
N GLU A 81 -11.09 0.39 4.34
CA GLU A 81 -10.41 1.39 3.53
C GLU A 81 -10.30 2.70 4.32
N VAL A 82 -9.07 3.13 4.56
CA VAL A 82 -8.72 4.34 5.32
C VAL A 82 -8.07 5.41 4.44
N GLY A 83 -7.88 5.15 3.15
CA GLY A 83 -7.40 6.15 2.19
C GLY A 83 -7.39 5.61 0.77
N ARG A 84 -7.61 6.49 -0.22
CA ARG A 84 -7.53 6.18 -1.65
C ARG A 84 -7.18 7.44 -2.44
N VAL A 85 -6.32 7.31 -3.44
CA VAL A 85 -5.99 8.41 -4.35
C VAL A 85 -5.54 7.87 -5.70
N GLN A 86 -5.74 8.65 -6.76
CA GLN A 86 -5.19 8.35 -8.08
C GLN A 86 -3.69 8.61 -8.09
N GLY A 87 -2.90 7.63 -8.55
CA GLY A 87 -1.47 7.82 -8.80
C GLY A 87 -1.19 8.82 -9.91
N ARG A 88 -0.20 9.68 -9.72
CA ARG A 88 0.36 10.50 -10.79
C ARG A 88 1.53 9.78 -11.45
N ARG A 89 1.78 10.08 -12.72
CA ARG A 89 2.96 9.58 -13.42
C ARG A 89 4.22 10.13 -12.74
N ALA A 90 5.20 9.26 -12.53
CA ALA A 90 6.51 9.61 -12.01
C ALA A 90 7.60 9.43 -13.06
N GLU A 91 8.68 10.21 -12.96
CA GLU A 91 9.87 10.03 -13.77
C GLU A 91 10.68 8.80 -13.35
N GLY A 92 11.35 8.16 -14.29
CA GLY A 92 12.23 7.02 -14.05
C GLY A 92 12.53 6.29 -15.36
N ASP A 93 13.65 5.60 -15.42
CA ASP A 93 14.04 4.81 -16.59
C ASP A 93 13.32 3.44 -16.57
N PRO A 94 12.38 3.18 -17.50
CA PRO A 94 11.70 1.90 -17.58
C PRO A 94 12.51 0.85 -18.35
N ASP A 95 13.65 1.18 -18.98
CA ASP A 95 14.37 0.28 -19.90
C ASP A 95 14.85 -1.00 -19.23
N GLN A 96 15.29 -0.90 -17.97
CA GLN A 96 15.65 -2.07 -17.19
C GLN A 96 14.47 -3.05 -17.02
N TYR A 97 13.26 -2.53 -16.84
CA TYR A 97 12.04 -3.34 -16.71
C TYR A 97 11.50 -3.79 -18.06
N ARG A 98 11.73 -3.04 -19.14
CA ARG A 98 11.34 -3.42 -20.51
C ARG A 98 12.07 -4.68 -20.95
N ASN A 99 13.37 -4.75 -20.73
CA ASN A 99 14.18 -5.92 -21.08
C ASN A 99 13.71 -7.16 -20.31
N THR A 100 13.55 -7.05 -18.99
CA THR A 100 13.02 -8.16 -18.18
C THR A 100 11.59 -8.55 -18.57
N THR A 101 10.71 -7.59 -18.87
CA THR A 101 9.34 -7.87 -19.31
C THR A 101 9.33 -8.58 -20.68
N ALA A 102 10.21 -8.16 -21.61
CA ALA A 102 10.35 -8.81 -22.91
C ALA A 102 10.82 -10.26 -22.75
N GLU A 103 11.86 -10.48 -21.93
CA GLU A 103 12.34 -11.84 -21.61
C GLU A 103 11.26 -12.71 -20.96
N MET A 104 10.50 -12.18 -19.99
CA MET A 104 9.43 -12.92 -19.32
C MET A 104 8.30 -13.30 -20.29
N ARG A 105 7.96 -12.43 -21.24
CA ARG A 105 7.01 -12.74 -22.32
C ARG A 105 7.53 -13.80 -23.27
N GLU A 106 8.81 -13.72 -23.67
CA GLU A 106 9.46 -14.74 -24.51
C GLU A 106 9.47 -16.11 -23.83
N ARG A 107 9.61 -16.14 -22.49
CA ARG A 107 9.56 -17.36 -21.68
C ARG A 107 8.14 -17.83 -21.33
N GLY A 108 7.11 -17.05 -21.67
CA GLY A 108 5.70 -17.37 -21.38
C GLY A 108 5.34 -17.30 -19.89
N GLU A 109 6.09 -16.53 -19.09
CA GLU A 109 5.85 -16.36 -17.65
C GLU A 109 4.77 -15.31 -17.35
N ILE A 110 4.54 -14.38 -18.29
CA ILE A 110 3.51 -13.33 -18.26
C ILE A 110 2.91 -13.05 -19.64
#